data_AF-A0A443R0U0-F1
#
_entry.id   AF-A0A443R0U0-F1
#
_cell.length_a   1.000
_cell.length_b   1.000
_cell.length_c   1.000
_cell.angle_alpha   90.00
_cell.angle_beta   90.00
_cell.angle_gamma   90.00
#
_symmetry.space_group_name_H-M   'P 1'
#
loop_
_entity.id
_entity.type
_entity.pdbx_description
1 polymer ?
#
loop_
_entity_poly.entity_id
_entity_poly.type
_entity_poly.pdbx_seq_one_letter_code
_entity_poly.pdbx_strand_id
1 'polypeptide(L)' 'GPDFYKDNPKSRLDPTDATYVEVLHTDGGNLIIEGLGLEDAVGHDDYYPNGGAQQPGCGLTIGVYNVLSSGVGTGIQIII' A
#
# COMPACT_ATOMS: atom_id res chain seq x y z
N GLY A 1 -2.13 -1.61 -1.63
CA GLY A 1 -1.70 -1.32 -3.01
C GLY A 1 -2.94 -0.96 -3.77
N PRO A 2 -3.20 0.34 -4.05
CA PRO A 2 -4.38 0.74 -4.79
C PRO A 2 -4.46 -0.01 -6.13
N ASP A 3 -5.64 -0.47 -6.51
CA ASP A 3 -5.94 -1.23 -7.74
C ASP A 3 -5.39 -2.66 -7.81
N PHE A 4 -4.36 -3.01 -7.04
CA PHE A 4 -3.77 -4.36 -7.05
C PHE A 4 -4.34 -5.31 -5.98
N TYR A 5 -5.32 -4.87 -5.19
CA TYR A 5 -5.92 -5.65 -4.10
C TYR A 5 -7.03 -6.56 -4.64
N LYS A 6 -6.98 -7.87 -4.38
CA LYS A 6 -7.93 -8.89 -4.92
C LYS A 6 -8.02 -8.97 -6.44
N ASP A 7 -7.12 -8.29 -7.14
CA ASP A 7 -7.11 -8.24 -8.58
C ASP A 7 -6.56 -9.54 -9.16
N ASN A 8 -6.80 -9.79 -10.45
CA ASN A 8 -6.30 -10.99 -11.13
C ASN A 8 -4.79 -11.13 -10.86
N PRO A 9 -4.28 -12.32 -10.46
CA PRO A 9 -2.84 -12.51 -10.25
C PRO A 9 -1.97 -12.04 -11.42
N LYS A 10 -2.49 -12.10 -12.66
CA LYS A 10 -1.80 -11.57 -13.85
C LYS A 10 -1.67 -10.04 -13.91
N SER A 11 -2.44 -9.33 -13.10
CA SER A 11 -2.48 -7.87 -13.03
C SER A 11 -1.63 -7.31 -11.89
N ARG A 12 -0.98 -8.16 -11.08
CA ARG A 12 -0.17 -7.76 -9.92
C ARG A 12 1.09 -8.63 -9.81
N LEU A 13 1.95 -8.30 -8.84
CA LEU A 13 3.02 -9.20 -8.44
C LEU A 13 2.43 -10.52 -7.95
N ASP A 14 2.98 -11.64 -8.40
CA ASP A 14 2.59 -13.00 -8.04
C ASP A 14 3.83 -13.91 -7.92
N PRO A 15 3.81 -14.99 -7.12
CA PRO A 15 4.95 -15.88 -7.01
C PRO A 15 5.36 -16.50 -8.35
N THR A 16 4.45 -16.63 -9.32
CA THR A 16 4.76 -17.21 -10.64
C THR A 16 5.55 -16.28 -11.57
N ASP A 17 5.75 -15.01 -11.20
CA ASP A 17 6.46 -14.03 -12.03
C ASP A 17 7.98 -14.27 -12.08
N ALA A 18 8.53 -15.05 -11.16
CA ALA A 18 9.96 -15.39 -11.12
C ALA A 18 10.22 -16.75 -10.48
N THR A 19 11.48 -17.21 -10.51
CA THR A 19 11.89 -18.44 -9.82
C THR A 19 11.75 -18.34 -8.30
N TYR A 20 11.86 -17.12 -7.76
CA TYR A 20 11.66 -16.81 -6.35
C TYR A 20 11.28 -15.33 -6.22
N VAL A 21 10.33 -15.03 -5.34
CA VAL A 21 9.78 -13.69 -5.10
C VAL A 21 9.70 -13.52 -3.60
N GLU A 22 10.41 -12.53 -3.07
CA GLU A 22 10.38 -12.15 -1.66
C GLU A 22 9.75 -10.77 -1.54
N VAL A 23 8.83 -10.61 -0.60
CA VAL A 23 8.07 -9.36 -0.42
C VAL A 23 8.24 -8.86 1.01
N LEU A 24 8.48 -7.55 1.13
CA LEU A 24 8.57 -6.87 2.42
C LEU A 24 7.37 -5.90 2.57
N HIS A 25 6.43 -6.26 3.43
CA HIS A 25 5.28 -5.43 3.76
C HIS A 25 5.65 -4.50 4.92
N THR A 26 5.70 -3.19 4.68
CA THR A 26 6.09 -2.20 5.70
C THR A 26 5.07 -1.09 5.93
N ASP A 27 4.14 -0.92 4.98
CA ASP A 27 3.07 0.08 5.00
C ASP A 27 1.76 -0.56 4.49
N GLY A 28 1.45 -1.77 4.93
CA GLY A 28 0.20 -2.48 4.63
C GLY A 28 -0.98 -2.00 5.47
N GLY A 29 -2.16 -2.56 5.22
CA GLY A 29 -3.40 -2.27 5.95
C GLY A 29 -4.50 -1.67 5.08
N ASN A 30 -5.50 -1.07 5.72
CA ASN A 30 -6.65 -0.49 5.05
C ASN A 30 -6.25 0.69 4.15
N LEU A 31 -6.49 0.56 2.85
CA LEU A 31 -6.15 1.56 1.83
C LEU A 31 -6.67 2.98 2.11
N ILE A 32 -7.83 3.13 2.78
CA ILE A 32 -8.47 4.43 2.97
C ILE A 32 -7.86 5.19 4.15
N ILE A 33 -7.55 4.50 5.24
CA ILE A 33 -7.21 5.11 6.54
C ILE A 33 -5.82 4.74 7.08
N GLU A 34 -5.17 3.72 6.53
CA GLU A 34 -3.88 3.20 7.01
C GLU A 34 -2.83 3.24 5.89
N GLY A 35 -2.21 2.10 5.56
CA GLY A 35 -1.11 2.00 4.62
C GLY A 35 -1.53 1.91 3.15
N LEU A 36 -0.60 2.28 2.26
CA LEU A 36 -0.80 2.20 0.80
C LEU A 36 -0.26 0.89 0.20
N GLY A 37 0.52 0.13 0.95
CA GLY A 37 1.05 -1.19 0.61
C GLY A 37 -0.03 -2.27 0.52
N LEU A 38 0.28 -3.40 -0.11
CA LEU A 38 -0.59 -4.58 -0.07
C LEU A 38 -0.47 -5.24 1.31
N GLU A 39 -1.57 -5.78 1.83
CA GLU A 39 -1.58 -6.59 3.05
C GLU A 39 -1.51 -8.08 2.72
N ASP A 40 -2.22 -8.48 1.65
CA ASP A 40 -2.20 -9.85 1.13
C ASP A 40 -0.77 -10.27 0.73
N ALA A 41 -0.41 -11.52 1.04
CA ALA A 41 0.84 -12.14 0.61
C ALA A 41 0.83 -12.37 -0.91
N VAL A 42 1.92 -11.98 -1.57
CA VAL A 42 2.07 -12.04 -3.03
C VAL A 42 3.42 -12.60 -3.48
N GLY A 43 4.26 -13.03 -2.55
CA GLY A 43 5.53 -13.69 -2.79
C GLY A 43 5.52 -15.19 -2.47
N HIS A 44 6.67 -15.81 -2.67
CA HIS A 44 6.96 -17.12 -2.10
C HIS A 44 7.15 -16.99 -0.59
N ASP A 45 7.89 -15.94 -0.19
CA ASP A 45 8.07 -15.53 1.20
C ASP A 45 7.66 -14.06 1.36
N ASP A 46 6.80 -13.80 2.33
CA ASP A 46 6.28 -12.46 2.64
C ASP A 46 6.62 -12.12 4.10
N TYR A 47 7.39 -11.06 4.29
CA TYR A 47 7.83 -10.59 5.59
C TYR A 47 7.10 -9.31 5.99
N TYR A 48 6.70 -9.26 7.26
CA TYR A 48 5.94 -8.15 7.83
C TYR A 48 6.70 -7.53 9.02
N PRO A 49 7.79 -6.78 8.77
CA PRO A 49 8.52 -6.10 9.84
C PRO A 49 7.58 -5.23 10.69
N ASN A 50 7.69 -5.37 12.01
CA ASN A 50 6.88 -4.63 12.98
C ASN A 50 5.36 -4.77 12.75
N GLY A 51 4.91 -5.92 12.24
CA GLY A 51 3.51 -6.17 11.90
C GLY A 51 3.10 -5.69 10.50
N GLY A 52 4.01 -5.06 9.76
CA GLY A 52 3.90 -4.75 8.35
C GLY A 52 3.03 -3.56 7.96
N ALA A 53 2.43 -2.87 8.94
CA ALA A 53 1.62 -1.68 8.71
C ALA A 53 2.34 -0.38 9.12
N GLN A 54 2.98 -0.33 10.29
CA GLN A 54 3.60 0.89 10.81
C GLN A 54 5.02 0.65 11.30
N GLN A 55 5.98 1.34 10.68
CA GLN A 55 7.39 1.17 11.01
C GLN A 55 7.86 2.18 12.07
N PRO A 56 8.76 1.77 12.98
CA PRO A 56 9.39 2.67 13.93
C PRO A 56 10.08 3.85 13.21
N GLY A 57 9.80 5.08 13.67
CA GLY A 57 10.36 6.31 13.10
C GLY A 57 9.59 6.89 11.92
N CYS A 58 8.58 6.19 11.39
CA CYS A 58 7.66 6.73 10.38
C CYS A 58 6.45 7.40 11.04
N GLY A 59 5.93 8.46 10.40
CA GLY A 59 4.63 9.05 10.75
C GLY A 59 3.48 8.08 10.44
N LEU A 60 2.26 8.42 10.90
CA LEU A 60 1.06 7.69 10.48
C LEU A 60 0.80 7.92 8.99
N THR A 61 0.73 6.83 8.23
CA THR A 61 0.14 6.86 6.89
C THR A 61 -1.37 7.04 7.04
N ILE A 62 -1.95 7.95 6.27
CA ILE A 62 -3.40 8.23 6.28
C ILE A 62 -3.96 7.91 4.89
N GLY A 63 -3.72 6.68 4.45
CA GLY A 63 -4.20 6.05 3.23
C GLY A 63 -4.38 6.97 2.01
N VAL A 64 -5.38 6.67 1.21
CA VAL A 64 -5.79 7.56 0.10
C VAL A 64 -6.60 8.75 0.59
N TYR A 65 -7.13 8.74 1.82
CA TYR A 65 -7.87 9.88 2.36
C TYR A 65 -7.02 11.16 2.37
N ASN A 66 -5.75 11.09 2.76
CA ASN A 66 -4.87 12.26 2.75
C ASN A 66 -4.54 12.72 1.34
N VAL A 67 -4.34 11.78 0.40
CA VAL A 67 -4.09 12.09 -1.01
C VAL A 67 -5.28 12.83 -1.62
N LEU A 68 -6.50 12.34 -1.37
CA LEU A 68 -7.73 12.92 -1.87
C LEU A 68 -8.04 14.27 -1.20
N SER A 69 -7.93 14.37 0.12
CA SER A 69 -8.19 15.62 0.84
C SER A 69 -7.14 16.70 0.57
N SER A 70 -5.87 16.34 0.44
CA SER A 70 -4.81 17.27 0.04
C SER A 70 -4.98 17.72 -1.41
N GLY A 71 -5.37 16.81 -2.31
CA GLY A 71 -5.68 17.12 -3.71
C GLY A 71 -6.88 18.06 -3.85
N VAL A 72 -7.97 17.81 -3.12
CA VAL A 72 -9.14 18.69 -3.06
C VAL A 72 -8.78 20.03 -2.41
N GLY A 73 -8.03 20.04 -1.32
CA GLY A 73 -7.60 21.25 -0.63
C GLY A 73 -6.75 22.15 -1.52
N THR A 74 -5.71 21.59 -2.15
CA THR A 74 -4.83 22.33 -3.07
C THR A 74 -5.60 22.76 -4.33
N GLY A 75 -6.46 21.89 -4.86
CA GLY A 75 -7.27 22.17 -6.06
C GLY A 75 -8.27 23.30 -5.85
N ILE A 76 -8.99 23.31 -4.73
CA ILE A 76 -9.89 24.41 -4.35
C ILE A 76 -9.10 25.69 -4.10
N GLN A 77 -7.91 25.59 -3.48
CA GLN A 77 -7.07 26.75 -3.20
C GLN A 77 -6.54 27.44 -4.47
N ILE A 78 -6.43 26.74 -5.60
CA ILE A 78 -6.04 27.33 -6.89
C ILE A 78 -7.19 28.09 -7.57
N ILE A 79 -8.43 27.89 -7.13
CA ILE A 79 -9.64 28.52 -7.71
C ILE A 79 -9.97 29.87 -7.03
N ILE A 80 -9.32 30.20 -5.91
CA ILE A 80 -9.49 31.45 -5.13
C ILE A 80 -8.27 32.36 -5.31
#